data_AF-A0A6I1G9H5-F1
#
_entry.id   AF-A0A6I1G9H5-F1
#
_cell.length_a   1.000
_cell.length_b   1.000
_cell.length_c   1.000
_cell.angle_alpha   90.00
_cell.angle_beta   90.00
_cell.angle_gamma   90.00
#
_symmetry.space_group_name_H-M   'P 1'
#
loop_
_entity.id
_entity.type
_entity.pdbx_description
1 polymer ?
#
loop_
_entity_poly.entity_id
_entity_poly.type
_entity_poly.pdbx_seq_one_letter_code
_entity_poly.pdbx_strand_id
1 'polypeptide(L)' 'MSNDGRMGCFQARVTRDGEAMVRDGQPYFAVNRLMEENPVDRDRYLYEIQFADGTWMLAREDDLAAGVRTPDR' A
#
# COMPACT_ATOMS: atom_id res chain seq x y z
N MET A 1 -9.19 21.66 4.87
CA MET A 1 -8.21 20.54 4.92
C MET A 1 -7.65 20.39 3.52
N SER A 2 -6.38 20.74 3.31
CA SER A 2 -5.74 20.58 2.01
C SER A 2 -5.67 19.10 1.71
N ASN A 3 -6.35 18.67 0.65
CA ASN A 3 -6.22 17.32 0.13
C ASN A 3 -4.89 17.29 -0.63
N ASP A 4 -3.78 17.01 0.06
CA ASP A 4 -2.42 16.98 -0.50
C ASP A 4 -2.19 15.83 -1.51
N GLY A 5 -3.26 15.13 -1.90
CA GLY A 5 -3.25 14.02 -2.83
C GLY A 5 -2.83 12.69 -2.20
N ARG A 6 -2.46 12.66 -0.91
CA ARG A 6 -2.07 11.40 -0.26
C ARG A 6 -3.27 10.47 -0.11
N MET A 7 -3.08 9.20 -0.42
CA MET A 7 -4.10 8.16 -0.26
C MET A 7 -4.01 7.45 1.10
N GLY A 8 -2.83 7.43 1.71
CA GLY A 8 -2.58 6.83 3.01
C GLY A 8 -1.09 6.83 3.37
N CYS A 9 -0.74 6.07 4.41
CA CYS A 9 0.64 5.83 4.80
C CYS A 9 0.96 4.33 4.70
N PHE A 10 2.12 4.01 4.16
CA PHE A 10 2.66 2.66 4.20
C PHE A 10 3.19 2.35 5.61
N GLN A 11 2.96 1.13 6.08
CA GLN A 11 3.43 0.63 7.36
C GLN A 11 4.02 -0.76 7.15
N ALA A 12 5.30 -0.94 7.41
CA ALA A 12 6.03 -2.19 7.17
C ALA A 12 5.67 -3.28 8.20
N ARG A 13 4.42 -3.74 8.22
CA ARG A 13 3.90 -4.68 9.24
C ARG A 13 4.09 -6.13 8.84
N VAL A 14 3.79 -6.45 7.59
CA VAL A 14 3.87 -7.77 6.95
C VAL A 14 5.06 -7.79 6.00
N THR A 15 5.18 -6.79 5.14
CA THR A 15 6.36 -6.61 4.28
C THR A 15 7.49 -6.02 5.14
N ARG A 16 8.28 -6.89 5.78
CA ARG A 16 9.39 -6.51 6.70
C ARG A 16 10.78 -6.71 6.10
N ASP A 17 10.92 -6.51 4.80
CA ASP A 17 12.25 -6.47 4.20
C ASP A 17 12.95 -5.12 4.46
N GLY A 18 14.23 -5.05 4.10
CA GLY A 18 15.05 -3.85 4.36
C GLY A 18 14.53 -2.60 3.64
N GLU A 19 13.97 -2.74 2.43
CA GLU A 19 13.44 -1.60 1.67
C GLU A 19 12.11 -1.14 2.26
N ALA A 20 11.22 -2.07 2.62
CA ALA A 20 9.97 -1.75 3.27
C ALA A 20 10.18 -1.01 4.60
N MET A 21 11.18 -1.40 5.39
CA MET A 21 11.52 -0.68 6.63
C MET A 21 12.03 0.76 6.37
N VAL A 22 12.69 1.02 5.24
CA VAL A 22 13.09 2.38 4.83
C VAL A 22 11.88 3.23 4.45
N ARG A 23 10.83 2.60 3.92
CA ARG A 23 9.57 3.25 3.51
C ARG A 23 8.54 3.35 4.62
N ASP A 24 8.78 2.78 5.80
CA ASP A 24 7.82 2.77 6.90
C ASP A 24 7.39 4.20 7.29
N GLY A 25 6.07 4.41 7.36
CA GLY A 25 5.45 5.72 7.66
C GLY A 25 5.35 6.68 6.47
N GLN A 26 5.95 6.37 5.31
CA GLN A 26 5.89 7.27 4.16
C GLN A 26 4.49 7.28 3.51
N PRO A 27 4.02 8.45 3.01
CA PRO A 27 2.75 8.55 2.31
C PRO A 27 2.82 7.93 0.92
N TYR A 28 1.73 7.30 0.48
CA TYR A 28 1.53 6.86 -0.90
C TYR A 28 0.39 7.64 -1.58
N PHE A 29 0.47 7.76 -2.89
CA PHE A 29 -0.34 8.67 -3.72
C PHE A 29 -1.08 7.97 -4.86
N ALA A 30 -0.71 6.73 -5.18
CA ALA A 30 -1.45 5.86 -6.08
C ALA A 30 -1.50 4.44 -5.51
N VAL A 31 -2.54 3.68 -5.87
CA VAL A 31 -2.71 2.29 -5.47
C VAL A 31 -3.39 1.48 -6.59
N ASN A 32 -2.81 0.33 -6.94
CA ASN A 32 -3.44 -0.68 -7.78
C ASN A 32 -3.62 -1.95 -6.95
N ARG A 33 -4.80 -2.58 -7.04
CA ARG A 33 -5.03 -3.90 -6.45
C ARG A 33 -4.66 -4.97 -7.46
N LEU A 34 -3.82 -5.91 -7.05
CA LEU A 34 -3.43 -7.06 -7.85
C LEU A 34 -4.20 -8.31 -7.41
N MET A 35 -4.41 -9.24 -8.35
CA MET A 35 -4.82 -10.60 -8.03
C MET A 35 -3.57 -11.47 -7.89
N GLU A 36 -3.50 -12.23 -6.81
CA GLU A 36 -2.44 -13.21 -6.61
C GLU A 36 -2.74 -14.46 -7.46
N GLU A 37 -1.76 -14.93 -8.24
CA GLU A 37 -1.96 -16.03 -9.21
C GLU A 37 -2.19 -17.39 -8.53
N ASN A 38 -1.70 -17.58 -7.31
CA ASN A 38 -1.89 -18.80 -6.52
C ASN A 38 -2.06 -18.47 -5.03
N PRO A 39 -3.29 -18.14 -4.59
CA PRO A 39 -3.55 -17.78 -3.20
C PRO A 39 -3.49 -19.03 -2.34
N VAL A 40 -2.32 -19.29 -1.74
CA VAL A 40 -2.17 -20.31 -0.71
C VAL A 40 -2.84 -19.74 0.55
N ASP A 41 -4.03 -20.24 0.88
CA ASP A 41 -4.78 -19.91 2.09
C ASP A 41 -5.14 -18.43 2.30
N ARG A 42 -6.19 -17.92 1.63
CA ARG A 42 -6.86 -16.65 1.98
C ARG A 42 -5.94 -15.43 2.14
N ASP A 43 -4.71 -15.48 1.63
CA ASP A 43 -3.74 -14.43 1.88
C ASP A 43 -4.07 -13.20 1.04
N ARG A 44 -4.79 -12.32 1.73
CA ARG A 44 -4.77 -10.85 1.70
C ARG A 44 -4.29 -10.24 0.40
N TYR A 45 -5.19 -9.47 -0.21
CA TYR A 45 -4.94 -8.76 -1.46
C TYR A 45 -3.57 -8.09 -1.49
N LEU A 46 -2.89 -8.28 -2.61
CA LEU A 46 -1.64 -7.62 -2.92
C LEU A 46 -1.95 -6.28 -3.59
N TYR A 47 -1.19 -5.25 -3.24
CA TYR A 47 -1.34 -3.93 -3.80
C TYR A 47 0.01 -3.42 -4.30
N GLU A 48 -0.02 -2.68 -5.40
CA GLU A 48 1.09 -1.81 -5.78
C GLU A 48 0.76 -0.41 -5.32
N ILE A 49 1.64 0.19 -4.52
CA ILE A 49 1.52 1.59 -4.09
C ILE A 49 2.64 2.44 -4.68
N GLN A 50 2.35 3.70 -4.97
CA GLN A 50 3.35 4.65 -5.44
C GLN A 50 3.65 5.71 -4.38
N PHE A 51 4.93 5.90 -4.06
CA PHE A 51 5.42 6.96 -3.18
C PHE A 51 5.64 8.28 -3.93
N ALA A 52 5.92 9.37 -3.19
CA ALA A 52 6.15 10.70 -3.77
C ALA A 52 7.36 10.77 -4.72
N ASP A 53 8.34 9.88 -4.55
CA ASP A 53 9.53 9.76 -5.41
C ASP A 53 9.24 9.06 -6.75
N GLY A 54 8.00 8.60 -6.95
CA GLY A 54 7.57 7.85 -8.13
C GLY A 54 7.84 6.35 -8.06
N THR A 55 8.51 5.86 -7.01
CA THR A 55 8.78 4.43 -6.81
C THR A 55 7.48 3.68 -6.54
N TRP A 56 7.33 2.53 -7.21
CA TRP A 56 6.27 1.57 -6.95
C TRP A 56 6.77 0.43 -6.07
N MET A 57 5.93 -0.01 -5.13
CA MET A 57 6.25 -1.10 -4.23
C MET A 57 5.04 -2.00 -4.00
N LEU A 58 5.30 -3.29 -3.88
CA LEU A 58 4.29 -4.27 -3.48
C LEU A 58 4.06 -4.19 -1.97
N ALA A 59 2.80 -4.18 -1.56
CA ALA A 59 2.36 -4.11 -0.18
C ALA A 59 1.18 -5.06 0.05
N ARG A 60 1.05 -5.55 1.28
CA ARG A 60 -0.16 -6.25 1.72
C ARG A 60 -1.19 -5.25 2.24
N GLU A 61 -2.46 -5.62 2.21
CA GLU A 61 -3.54 -4.76 2.75
C GLU A 61 -3.25 -4.27 4.17
N ASP A 62 -2.73 -5.14 5.03
CA ASP A 62 -2.37 -4.83 6.42
C ASP A 62 -1.31 -3.74 6.55
N ASP A 63 -0.45 -3.60 5.54
CA ASP A 63 0.60 -2.58 5.47
C ASP A 63 0.04 -1.20 5.08
N LEU A 64 -1.22 -1.12 4.67
CA LEU A 64 -1.85 0.13 4.22
C LEU A 64 -2.72 0.70 5.34
N ALA A 65 -2.21 1.72 6.03
CA ALA A 65 -3.04 2.48 6.96
C ALA A 65 -3.95 3.43 6.17
N ALA A 66 -5.26 3.14 6.16
CA ALA A 66 -6.23 3.85 5.34
C ALA A 66 -6.28 5.36 5.61
N GLY A 67 -6.10 6.13 4.52
CA GLY A 67 -7.01 7.20 4.09
C GLY A 67 -7.87 6.77 2.87
N VAL A 68 -7.88 5.48 2.53
CA VAL A 68 -8.54 4.92 1.35
C VAL A 68 -10.06 4.98 1.52
N ARG A 69 -10.68 6.03 0.99
CA ARG A 69 -12.06 5.92 0.51
C ARG A 69 -12.04 4.94 -0.65
N THR A 70 -12.46 3.70 -0.42
CA THR A 70 -12.99 2.90 -1.52
C THR A 70 -14.15 3.69 -2.12
N PRO A 71 -14.16 4.00 -3.43
CA PRO A 71 -15.36 4.57 -4.04
C PRO A 71 -16.50 3.56 -3.83
N ASP A 72 -17.57 4.01 -3.20
CA ASP A 72 -18.82 3.26 -3.15
C ASP A 72 -19.23 2.92 -4.59
N ARG A 73 -19.58 1.66 -4.77
CA ARG A 73 -19.96 1.04 -6.03
C ARG A 73 -21.22 1.65 -6.62
#